data_AF-A0ABD5SZF3-F1
#
_entry.id   AF-A0ABD5SZF3-F1
#
_cell.length_a   1.000
_cell.length_b   1.000
_cell.length_c   1.000
_cell.angle_alpha   90.00
_cell.angle_beta   90.00
_cell.angle_gamma   90.00
#
_symmetry.space_group_name_H-M   'P 1'
#
loop_
_entity.id
_entity.type
_entity.pdbx_description
1 polymer ?
#
loop_
_entity_poly.entity_id
_entity_poly.type
_entity_poly.pdbx_seq_one_letter_code
_entity_poly.pdbx_strand_id
1 'polypeptide(L)'
;MATEAAEIDRSLLVDDFLQRRRYQLELADSAAADHTLVCLPTGLGKTTVSLLVTAERLHEVGGKALFLAPTKPLVQQHAEFYRDALSIPDDEIVVFTGDVRPDDRAAVWEDARIVIATPQVVENDLVGNRISLSDVSHCTFDECHRATGDYAYVYIAERYHADAANPLVTGMSASPGGDTEEIETVCENLGLRNVEVMTEDDADVDEYTHDTDVSWERVTLPDEVLSIRDALNEVITDRLEKLKRLGVTNTTNPDLSQRDLNEMRGKLKQMMDNDQSDGYKGMSTHAEVMKLRRAVELVETQSVESVRRYFERQREAARSSGASKASQRMVADPKVREAMRKAESFDGLHPKFSKARILLAETLGINEGERAILFTESRDTAEALVEFLSASFDVRKFVGQGDKEGSDGMSQKQQQETLDAFKDGAFEVLVSTSVAEEGLDVPEVDLVCFYEPVPTAIRSIQRKGRTGRQAEGKVVVLMADDTRDEAFFWISRRREKKMASQLSDLKEATDDIEESVGDDGQAGLDAFAGGSGTESDGSD
;
A
#
# COMPACT_ATOMS: atom_id res chain seq x y z
N MET A 1 0.61 -21.48 30.12
CA MET A 1 -0.53 -22.41 30.09
C MET A 1 -1.08 -22.31 28.69
N ALA A 2 -1.15 -23.42 27.95
CA ALA A 2 -1.70 -23.41 26.60
C ALA A 2 -3.20 -23.12 26.71
N THR A 3 -3.63 -21.95 26.25
CA THR A 3 -5.03 -21.65 26.01
C THR A 3 -5.47 -22.57 24.88
N GLU A 4 -6.37 -23.51 25.16
CA GLU A 4 -7.12 -24.22 24.13
C GLU A 4 -7.76 -23.15 23.24
N ALA A 5 -7.37 -23.11 21.96
CA ALA A 5 -8.01 -22.24 20.99
C ALA A 5 -9.47 -22.71 20.89
N ALA A 6 -10.40 -21.93 21.43
CA ALA A 6 -11.81 -22.26 21.34
C ALA A 6 -12.22 -22.26 19.87
N GLU A 7 -12.79 -23.38 19.41
CA GLU A 7 -13.23 -23.62 18.03
C GLU A 7 -14.24 -22.53 17.57
N ILE A 8 -14.16 -22.13 16.30
CA ILE A 8 -15.16 -21.26 15.66
C ILE A 8 -16.18 -22.17 14.99
N ASP A 9 -17.33 -22.36 15.64
CA ASP A 9 -18.43 -23.16 15.10
C ASP A 9 -19.19 -22.36 14.02
N ARG A 10 -18.66 -22.37 12.79
CA ARG A 10 -19.36 -21.89 11.60
C ARG A 10 -19.23 -22.89 10.45
N SER A 11 -20.36 -23.17 9.80
CA SER A 11 -20.43 -24.03 8.61
C SER A 11 -19.46 -23.58 7.52
N LEU A 12 -18.88 -24.55 6.80
CA LEU A 12 -17.92 -24.35 5.69
C LEU A 12 -16.52 -23.89 6.07
N LEU A 13 -16.19 -23.70 7.36
CA LEU A 13 -14.80 -23.49 7.77
C LEU A 13 -14.03 -24.82 7.85
N VAL A 14 -12.71 -24.75 7.73
CA VAL A 14 -11.81 -25.84 8.12
C VAL A 14 -11.54 -25.73 9.62
N ASP A 15 -11.76 -26.83 10.34
CA ASP A 15 -11.57 -26.89 11.79
C ASP A 15 -10.14 -26.46 12.18
N ASP A 16 -10.02 -25.72 13.29
CA ASP A 16 -8.76 -25.22 13.87
C ASP A 16 -7.90 -24.29 12.97
N PHE A 17 -8.36 -23.91 11.77
CA PHE A 17 -7.58 -23.02 10.89
C PHE A 17 -7.54 -21.57 11.43
N LEU A 18 -8.68 -21.07 11.92
CA LEU A 18 -8.80 -19.71 12.43
C LEU A 18 -8.70 -19.66 13.94
N GLN A 19 -7.89 -18.72 14.45
CA GLN A 19 -7.91 -18.36 15.86
C GLN A 19 -9.18 -17.56 16.17
N ARG A 20 -9.89 -17.96 17.21
CA ARG A 20 -11.06 -17.23 17.69
C ARG A 20 -10.65 -15.88 18.27
N ARG A 21 -11.07 -14.80 17.61
CA ARG A 21 -10.97 -13.42 18.09
C ARG A 21 -12.36 -12.82 18.18
N ARG A 22 -12.73 -12.33 19.36
CA ARG A 22 -14.09 -11.87 19.63
C ARG A 22 -14.51 -10.72 18.72
N TYR A 23 -13.66 -9.70 18.59
CA TYR A 23 -13.93 -8.55 17.72
C TYR A 23 -14.17 -8.96 16.25
N GLN A 24 -13.47 -9.99 15.74
CA GLN A 24 -13.68 -10.46 14.36
C GLN A 24 -15.06 -11.11 14.18
N LEU A 25 -15.55 -11.82 15.21
CA LEU A 25 -16.86 -12.44 15.19
C LEU A 25 -17.96 -11.38 15.27
N GLU A 26 -17.82 -10.39 16.16
CA GLU A 26 -18.80 -9.29 16.30
C GLU A 26 -18.90 -8.47 15.00
N LEU A 27 -17.77 -8.16 14.37
CA LEU A 27 -17.75 -7.47 13.07
C LEU A 27 -18.36 -8.33 11.95
N ALA A 28 -18.11 -9.64 11.97
CA ALA A 28 -18.69 -10.55 10.98
C ALA A 28 -20.21 -10.67 11.16
N ASP A 29 -20.71 -10.73 12.40
CA ASP A 29 -22.14 -10.77 12.70
C ASP A 29 -22.84 -9.50 12.22
N SER A 30 -22.24 -8.33 12.47
CA SER A 30 -22.77 -7.04 11.97
C SER A 30 -22.78 -7.00 10.44
N ALA A 31 -21.67 -7.39 9.79
CA ALA A 31 -21.57 -7.42 8.33
C ALA A 31 -22.42 -8.51 7.66
N ALA A 32 -22.81 -9.56 8.37
CA ALA A 32 -23.76 -10.56 7.90
C ALA A 32 -25.21 -10.04 7.94
N ALA A 33 -25.53 -9.13 8.85
CA ALA A 33 -26.86 -8.58 9.04
C ALA A 33 -27.23 -7.47 8.03
N ASP A 34 -26.28 -6.59 7.67
CA ASP A 34 -26.52 -5.49 6.72
C ASP A 34 -25.29 -5.13 5.87
N HIS A 35 -25.48 -4.31 4.83
CA HIS A 35 -24.39 -3.81 3.99
C HIS A 35 -23.44 -2.94 4.81
N THR A 36 -22.24 -3.45 5.09
CA THR A 36 -21.41 -2.89 6.17
C THR A 36 -20.03 -2.49 5.67
N LEU A 37 -19.60 -1.29 6.05
CA LEU A 37 -18.22 -0.84 5.96
C LEU A 37 -17.45 -1.29 7.20
N VAL A 38 -16.54 -2.24 7.06
CA VAL A 38 -15.65 -2.68 8.13
C VAL A 38 -14.33 -1.91 8.06
N CYS A 39 -14.13 -1.05 9.04
CA CYS A 39 -12.91 -0.27 9.25
C CYS A 39 -12.07 -0.87 10.37
N LEU A 40 -11.03 -1.60 9.98
CA LEU A 40 -10.08 -2.21 10.91
C LEU A 40 -8.66 -1.76 10.56
N PRO A 41 -7.79 -1.47 11.53
CA PRO A 41 -6.35 -1.42 11.31
C PRO A 41 -5.86 -2.67 10.56
N THR A 42 -4.79 -2.52 9.78
CA THR A 42 -4.28 -3.67 9.02
C THR A 42 -3.51 -4.61 9.93
N GLY A 43 -3.56 -5.91 9.64
CA GLY A 43 -2.98 -6.95 10.49
C GLY A 43 -4.01 -7.58 11.43
N LEU A 44 -5.16 -6.93 11.62
CA LEU A 44 -6.25 -7.42 12.49
C LEU A 44 -7.23 -8.38 11.82
N GLY A 45 -6.95 -8.81 10.58
CA GLY A 45 -7.72 -9.86 9.91
C GLY A 45 -9.03 -9.39 9.25
N LYS A 46 -9.02 -8.28 8.52
CA LYS A 46 -10.14 -7.87 7.64
C LYS A 46 -10.60 -9.00 6.72
N THR A 47 -9.66 -9.69 6.08
CA THR A 47 -9.96 -10.85 5.22
C THR A 47 -10.66 -11.96 5.99
N THR A 48 -10.31 -12.18 7.27
CA THR A 48 -11.00 -13.14 8.14
C THR A 48 -12.45 -12.75 8.36
N VAL A 49 -12.74 -11.46 8.63
CA VAL A 49 -14.13 -10.97 8.77
C VAL A 49 -14.92 -11.24 7.48
N SER A 50 -14.40 -10.86 6.31
CA SER A 50 -15.04 -11.16 5.02
C SER A 50 -15.23 -12.66 4.78
N LEU A 51 -14.28 -13.50 5.20
CA LEU A 51 -14.37 -14.94 5.05
C LEU A 51 -15.50 -15.52 5.92
N LEU A 52 -15.63 -15.06 7.16
CA LEU A 52 -16.71 -15.46 8.07
C LEU A 52 -18.09 -15.09 7.52
N VAL A 53 -18.24 -13.87 6.98
CA VAL A 53 -19.48 -13.41 6.32
C VAL A 53 -19.76 -14.26 5.07
N THR A 54 -18.76 -14.51 4.23
CA THR A 54 -18.92 -15.35 3.04
C THR A 54 -19.36 -16.77 3.39
N ALA A 55 -18.72 -17.40 4.39
CA ALA A 55 -19.04 -18.76 4.80
C ALA A 55 -20.48 -18.88 5.30
N GLU A 56 -20.89 -17.97 6.18
CA GLU A 56 -22.26 -17.90 6.71
C GLU A 56 -23.27 -17.65 5.58
N ARG A 57 -23.03 -16.65 4.73
CA ARG A 57 -23.94 -16.28 3.64
C ARG A 57 -24.13 -17.42 2.62
N LEU A 58 -23.04 -18.10 2.25
CA LEU A 58 -23.10 -19.26 1.35
C LEU A 58 -23.81 -20.46 1.99
N HIS A 59 -23.74 -20.60 3.32
CA HIS A 59 -24.44 -21.66 4.03
C HIS A 59 -25.95 -21.40 4.13
N GLU A 60 -26.35 -20.17 4.47
CA GLU A 60 -27.75 -19.81 4.72
C GLU A 60 -28.54 -19.54 3.44
N VAL A 61 -27.95 -18.81 2.50
CA VAL A 61 -28.62 -18.33 1.28
C VAL A 61 -28.21 -19.14 0.05
N GLY A 62 -27.00 -19.69 0.05
CA GLY A 62 -26.42 -20.34 -1.13
C GLY A 62 -25.97 -19.32 -2.18
N GLY A 63 -25.82 -19.75 -3.42
CA GLY A 63 -25.33 -18.92 -4.52
C GLY A 63 -23.81 -18.83 -4.58
N LYS A 64 -23.30 -17.66 -4.99
CA LYS A 64 -21.88 -17.39 -5.27
C LYS A 64 -21.39 -16.16 -4.49
N ALA A 65 -20.13 -16.17 -4.07
CA ALA A 65 -19.49 -14.99 -3.49
C ALA A 65 -18.50 -14.35 -4.48
N LEU A 66 -18.46 -13.01 -4.50
CA LEU A 66 -17.53 -12.22 -5.31
C LEU A 66 -16.64 -11.37 -4.41
N PHE A 67 -15.33 -11.60 -4.43
CA PHE A 67 -14.35 -10.80 -3.70
C PHE A 67 -13.52 -9.98 -4.68
N LEU A 68 -13.49 -8.66 -4.50
CA LEU A 68 -12.75 -7.74 -5.36
C LEU A 68 -11.55 -7.16 -4.63
N ALA A 69 -10.36 -7.30 -5.22
CA ALA A 69 -9.12 -6.73 -4.70
C ALA A 69 -8.36 -5.95 -5.79
N PRO A 70 -7.67 -4.85 -5.44
CA PRO A 70 -7.16 -3.90 -6.43
C PRO A 70 -5.98 -4.42 -7.27
N THR A 71 -5.27 -5.47 -6.84
CA THR A 71 -4.06 -5.96 -7.51
C THR A 71 -4.07 -7.48 -7.67
N LYS A 72 -3.40 -7.99 -8.71
CA LYS A 72 -3.30 -9.43 -8.97
C LYS A 72 -2.68 -10.22 -7.81
N PRO A 73 -1.60 -9.76 -7.15
CA PRO A 73 -1.04 -10.48 -6.01
C PRO A 73 -2.01 -10.58 -4.82
N LEU A 74 -2.78 -9.53 -4.52
CA LEU A 74 -3.80 -9.58 -3.47
C LEU A 74 -4.89 -10.60 -3.80
N VAL A 75 -5.34 -10.63 -5.06
CA VAL A 75 -6.30 -11.64 -5.53
C VAL A 75 -5.78 -13.05 -5.31
N GLN A 76 -4.52 -13.33 -5.65
CA GLN A 76 -3.91 -14.65 -5.45
C GLN A 76 -3.79 -15.00 -3.96
N GLN A 77 -3.31 -14.05 -3.15
CA GLN A 77 -3.16 -14.22 -1.71
C GLN A 77 -4.51 -14.53 -1.03
N HIS A 78 -5.56 -13.77 -1.35
CA HIS A 78 -6.89 -14.00 -0.79
C HIS A 78 -7.45 -15.34 -1.26
N ALA A 79 -7.18 -15.77 -2.49
CA ALA A 79 -7.63 -17.07 -2.98
C ALA A 79 -6.94 -18.26 -2.30
N GLU A 80 -5.63 -18.18 -2.05
CA GLU A 80 -4.93 -19.17 -1.24
C GLU A 80 -5.50 -19.22 0.18
N PHE A 81 -5.66 -18.06 0.83
CA PHE A 81 -6.25 -17.98 2.16
C PHE A 81 -7.67 -18.59 2.23
N TYR A 82 -8.53 -18.30 1.25
CA TYR A 82 -9.89 -18.85 1.20
C TYR A 82 -9.89 -20.38 0.97
N ARG A 83 -8.96 -20.91 0.16
CA ARG A 83 -8.84 -22.37 -0.05
C ARG A 83 -8.37 -23.10 1.20
N ASP A 84 -7.40 -22.52 1.90
CA ASP A 84 -6.88 -23.12 3.13
C ASP A 84 -7.91 -23.06 4.28
N ALA A 85 -8.74 -22.01 4.31
CA ALA A 85 -9.67 -21.73 5.41
C ALA A 85 -11.07 -22.34 5.24
N LEU A 86 -11.49 -22.67 4.01
CA LEU A 86 -12.84 -23.14 3.73
C LEU A 86 -12.87 -24.61 3.32
N SER A 87 -13.86 -25.34 3.83
CA SER A 87 -14.24 -26.68 3.41
C SER A 87 -14.99 -26.68 2.05
N ILE A 88 -14.48 -25.93 1.08
CA ILE A 88 -14.99 -25.82 -0.30
C ILE A 88 -13.89 -26.34 -1.25
N PRO A 89 -14.21 -27.17 -2.27
CA PRO A 89 -13.21 -27.64 -3.22
C PRO A 89 -12.43 -26.49 -3.88
N ASP A 90 -11.11 -26.64 -3.97
CA ASP A 90 -10.20 -25.61 -4.51
C ASP A 90 -10.56 -25.15 -5.92
N ASP A 91 -11.14 -26.04 -6.74
CA ASP A 91 -11.58 -25.77 -8.11
C ASP A 91 -12.86 -24.92 -8.18
N GLU A 92 -13.61 -24.84 -7.09
CA GLU A 92 -14.78 -23.95 -6.96
C GLU A 92 -14.39 -22.55 -6.44
N ILE A 93 -13.14 -22.35 -6.00
CA ILE A 93 -12.57 -21.05 -5.60
C ILE A 93 -11.65 -20.56 -6.72
N VAL A 94 -12.16 -19.65 -7.57
CA VAL A 94 -11.51 -19.29 -8.83
C VAL A 94 -10.95 -17.86 -8.82
N VAL A 95 -9.86 -17.66 -9.57
CA VAL A 95 -9.14 -16.38 -9.65
C VAL A 95 -9.32 -15.75 -11.02
N PHE A 96 -9.90 -14.55 -11.08
CA PHE A 96 -10.10 -13.80 -12.32
C PHE A 96 -9.17 -12.59 -12.38
N THR A 97 -8.09 -12.74 -13.13
CA THR A 97 -7.16 -11.65 -13.48
C THR A 97 -7.09 -11.46 -15.00
N GLY A 98 -6.40 -10.41 -15.45
CA GLY A 98 -6.18 -10.18 -16.88
C GLY A 98 -5.38 -11.26 -17.62
N ASP A 99 -4.90 -12.30 -16.93
CA ASP A 99 -4.13 -13.41 -17.53
C ASP A 99 -5.02 -14.56 -18.02
N VAL A 100 -6.25 -14.66 -17.51
CA VAL A 100 -7.25 -15.63 -17.99
C VAL A 100 -7.95 -15.04 -19.21
N ARG A 101 -8.18 -15.82 -20.28
CA ARG A 101 -8.87 -15.29 -21.47
C ARG A 101 -10.37 -15.09 -21.18
N PRO A 102 -11.01 -14.06 -21.77
CA PRO A 102 -12.43 -13.78 -21.54
C PRO A 102 -13.37 -14.94 -21.83
N ASP A 103 -13.13 -15.69 -22.92
CA ASP A 103 -14.01 -16.79 -23.33
C ASP A 103 -13.95 -17.98 -22.34
N ASP A 104 -12.80 -18.19 -21.71
CA ASP A 104 -12.61 -19.26 -20.72
C ASP A 104 -13.29 -18.91 -19.39
N ARG A 105 -13.39 -17.61 -19.04
CA ARG A 105 -13.96 -17.15 -17.77
C ARG A 105 -15.47 -17.37 -17.65
N ALA A 106 -16.22 -17.29 -18.75
CA ALA A 106 -17.67 -17.49 -18.70
C ALA A 106 -18.04 -18.90 -18.23
N ALA A 107 -17.34 -19.93 -18.75
CA ALA A 107 -17.53 -21.31 -18.33
C ALA A 107 -17.12 -21.53 -16.87
N VAL A 108 -15.96 -20.99 -16.47
CA VAL A 108 -15.46 -21.11 -15.09
C VAL A 108 -16.36 -20.37 -14.08
N TRP A 109 -17.02 -19.28 -14.50
CA TRP A 109 -17.93 -18.53 -13.65
C TRP A 109 -19.13 -19.37 -13.22
N GLU A 110 -19.70 -20.19 -14.11
CA GLU A 110 -20.90 -20.97 -13.82
C GLU A 110 -20.68 -21.93 -12.64
N ASP A 111 -19.58 -22.70 -12.68
CA ASP A 111 -19.27 -23.74 -11.69
C ASP A 111 -18.65 -23.20 -10.39
N ALA A 112 -18.09 -21.98 -10.39
CA ALA A 112 -17.44 -21.43 -9.20
C ALA A 112 -18.41 -21.18 -8.04
N ARG A 113 -17.99 -21.38 -6.80
CA ARG A 113 -18.74 -20.88 -5.61
C ARG A 113 -18.19 -19.56 -5.10
N ILE A 114 -16.89 -19.33 -5.28
CA ILE A 114 -16.22 -18.10 -4.88
C ILE A 114 -15.36 -17.61 -6.03
N VAL A 115 -15.53 -16.35 -6.41
CA VAL A 115 -14.72 -15.70 -7.44
C VAL A 115 -13.96 -14.56 -6.80
N ILE A 116 -12.63 -14.61 -6.90
CA ILE A 116 -11.74 -13.57 -6.37
C ILE A 116 -11.07 -12.90 -7.56
N ALA A 117 -11.25 -11.59 -7.70
CA ALA A 117 -10.99 -10.92 -8.97
C ALA A 117 -10.44 -9.51 -8.84
N THR A 118 -9.71 -9.07 -9.87
CA THR A 118 -9.41 -7.65 -10.03
C THR A 118 -10.62 -6.91 -10.60
N PRO A 119 -11.00 -5.73 -10.07
CA PRO A 119 -12.22 -5.02 -10.44
C PRO A 119 -12.40 -4.81 -11.95
N GLN A 120 -11.37 -4.38 -12.66
CA GLN A 120 -11.46 -4.11 -14.10
C GLN A 120 -11.83 -5.35 -14.90
N VAL A 121 -11.48 -6.56 -14.46
CA VAL A 121 -11.84 -7.79 -15.17
C VAL A 121 -13.34 -8.04 -15.04
N VAL A 122 -13.88 -7.90 -13.83
CA VAL A 122 -15.31 -8.08 -13.56
C VAL A 122 -16.15 -7.03 -14.29
N GLU A 123 -15.76 -5.76 -14.23
CA GLU A 123 -16.42 -4.69 -14.98
C GLU A 123 -16.47 -5.00 -16.48
N ASN A 124 -15.34 -5.40 -17.09
CA ASN A 124 -15.28 -5.75 -18.51
C ASN A 124 -16.13 -6.96 -18.88
N ASP A 125 -16.30 -7.91 -17.96
CA ASP A 125 -17.14 -9.09 -18.18
C ASP A 125 -18.62 -8.80 -18.00
N LEU A 126 -18.99 -7.89 -17.09
CA LEU A 126 -20.36 -7.38 -16.98
C LEU A 126 -20.75 -6.57 -18.21
N VAL A 127 -19.91 -5.62 -18.64
CA VAL A 127 -20.13 -4.83 -19.87
C VAL A 127 -20.20 -5.73 -21.10
N GLY A 128 -19.39 -6.80 -21.12
CA GLY A 128 -19.38 -7.80 -22.17
C GLY A 128 -20.54 -8.82 -22.11
N ASN A 129 -21.42 -8.74 -21.10
CA ASN A 129 -22.47 -9.73 -20.81
C ASN A 129 -21.95 -11.18 -20.74
N ARG A 130 -20.75 -11.38 -20.19
CA ARG A 130 -20.11 -12.71 -20.04
C ARG A 130 -20.43 -13.39 -18.72
N ILE A 131 -20.74 -12.61 -17.69
CA ILE A 131 -21.09 -13.08 -16.35
C ILE A 131 -22.38 -12.40 -15.88
N SER A 132 -23.08 -13.04 -14.95
CA SER A 132 -24.29 -12.51 -14.31
C SER A 132 -24.08 -12.40 -12.80
N LEU A 133 -24.53 -11.29 -12.20
CA LEU A 133 -24.52 -11.09 -10.75
C LEU A 133 -25.77 -11.66 -10.04
N SER A 134 -26.74 -12.19 -10.79
CA SER A 134 -28.03 -12.65 -10.24
C SER A 134 -27.90 -13.64 -9.08
N ASP A 135 -26.96 -14.57 -9.18
CA ASP A 135 -26.71 -15.62 -8.17
C ASP A 135 -25.61 -15.23 -7.17
N VAL A 136 -25.08 -14.01 -7.24
CA VAL A 136 -24.06 -13.53 -6.29
C VAL A 136 -24.77 -13.08 -5.01
N SER A 137 -24.56 -13.79 -3.90
CA SER A 137 -25.23 -13.54 -2.62
C SER A 137 -24.39 -12.76 -1.61
N HIS A 138 -23.08 -12.61 -1.88
CA HIS A 138 -22.16 -11.77 -1.12
C HIS A 138 -21.13 -11.11 -2.05
N CYS A 139 -20.91 -9.80 -1.90
CA CYS A 139 -19.85 -9.08 -2.61
C CYS A 139 -18.94 -8.32 -1.61
N THR A 140 -17.65 -8.67 -1.61
CA THR A 140 -16.64 -8.00 -0.81
C THR A 140 -15.85 -7.01 -1.66
N PHE A 141 -15.69 -5.78 -1.19
CA PHE A 141 -14.80 -4.77 -1.77
C PHE A 141 -13.60 -4.54 -0.84
N ASP A 142 -12.44 -5.10 -1.18
CA ASP A 142 -11.19 -4.86 -0.47
C ASP A 142 -10.57 -3.52 -0.87
N GLU A 143 -9.97 -2.83 0.11
CA GLU A 143 -9.49 -1.44 -0.01
C GLU A 143 -10.57 -0.51 -0.61
N CYS A 144 -11.78 -0.58 -0.04
CA CYS A 144 -13.00 0.04 -0.57
C CYS A 144 -12.94 1.57 -0.68
N HIS A 145 -12.00 2.24 -0.01
CA HIS A 145 -11.71 3.67 -0.16
C HIS A 145 -11.40 4.10 -1.60
N ARG A 146 -11.14 3.13 -2.51
CA ARG A 146 -10.99 3.35 -3.95
C ARG A 146 -12.30 3.55 -4.71
N ALA A 147 -13.45 3.30 -4.09
CA ALA A 147 -14.78 3.42 -4.71
C ALA A 147 -15.20 4.89 -4.87
N THR A 148 -14.44 5.66 -5.66
CA THR A 148 -14.69 7.06 -5.96
C THR A 148 -14.48 7.34 -7.46
N GLY A 149 -15.20 8.34 -7.99
CA GLY A 149 -15.12 8.73 -9.39
C GLY A 149 -15.43 7.58 -10.36
N ASP A 150 -14.63 7.43 -11.41
CA ASP A 150 -14.82 6.42 -12.46
C ASP A 150 -14.14 5.07 -12.11
N TYR A 151 -13.87 4.79 -10.82
CA TYR A 151 -13.27 3.51 -10.45
C TYR A 151 -14.28 2.38 -10.58
N ALA A 152 -13.84 1.24 -11.13
CA ALA A 152 -14.67 0.08 -11.45
C ALA A 152 -15.53 -0.46 -10.30
N TYR A 153 -15.14 -0.25 -9.03
CA TYR A 153 -15.99 -0.62 -7.88
C TYR A 153 -17.36 0.05 -7.91
N VAL A 154 -17.43 1.32 -8.30
CA VAL A 154 -18.67 2.10 -8.34
C VAL A 154 -19.66 1.45 -9.31
N TYR A 155 -19.20 1.15 -10.53
CA TYR A 155 -20.03 0.48 -11.54
C TYR A 155 -20.44 -0.93 -11.11
N ILE A 156 -19.53 -1.72 -10.54
CA ILE A 156 -19.83 -3.09 -10.10
C ILE A 156 -20.87 -3.08 -8.97
N ALA A 157 -20.74 -2.18 -7.99
CA ALA A 157 -21.70 -2.05 -6.90
C ALA A 157 -23.08 -1.64 -7.40
N GLU A 158 -23.16 -0.65 -8.30
CA GLU A 158 -24.42 -0.25 -8.94
C GLU A 158 -25.11 -1.44 -9.63
N ARG A 159 -24.35 -2.20 -10.44
CA ARG A 159 -24.86 -3.39 -11.11
C ARG A 159 -25.25 -4.49 -10.12
N TYR A 160 -24.48 -4.67 -9.06
CA TYR A 160 -24.74 -5.69 -8.05
C TYR A 160 -26.07 -5.46 -7.32
N HIS A 161 -26.32 -4.24 -6.85
CA HIS A 161 -27.59 -3.87 -6.22
C HIS A 161 -28.78 -3.96 -7.17
N ALA A 162 -28.57 -3.73 -8.47
CA ALA A 162 -29.62 -3.80 -9.48
C ALA A 162 -29.95 -5.23 -9.92
N ASP A 163 -28.95 -6.10 -10.05
CA ASP A 163 -29.09 -7.40 -10.71
C ASP A 163 -29.17 -8.60 -9.76
N ALA A 164 -28.57 -8.52 -8.56
CA ALA A 164 -28.47 -9.65 -7.63
C ALA A 164 -29.81 -9.96 -6.96
N ALA A 165 -30.13 -11.25 -6.80
CA ALA A 165 -31.38 -11.65 -6.15
C ALA A 165 -31.39 -11.40 -4.64
N ASN A 166 -30.24 -11.56 -3.98
CA ASN A 166 -30.08 -11.42 -2.53
C ASN A 166 -28.78 -10.67 -2.19
N PRO A 167 -28.65 -9.38 -2.54
CA PRO A 167 -27.40 -8.65 -2.36
C PRO A 167 -26.99 -8.56 -0.89
N LEU A 168 -25.69 -8.70 -0.61
CA LEU A 168 -25.05 -8.35 0.65
C LEU A 168 -23.66 -7.82 0.33
N VAL A 169 -23.32 -6.63 0.82
CA VAL A 169 -22.04 -5.97 0.53
C VAL A 169 -21.22 -5.80 1.81
N THR A 170 -19.95 -6.23 1.76
CA THR A 170 -18.95 -5.92 2.79
C THR A 170 -17.86 -5.06 2.18
N GLY A 171 -17.77 -3.80 2.59
CA GLY A 171 -16.64 -2.91 2.26
C GLY A 171 -15.55 -3.05 3.31
N MET A 172 -14.30 -3.24 2.92
CA MET A 172 -13.18 -3.34 3.86
C MET A 172 -12.15 -2.24 3.61
N SER A 173 -11.78 -1.51 4.66
CA SER A 173 -10.69 -0.54 4.58
C SER A 173 -9.93 -0.45 5.90
N ALA A 174 -8.65 -0.09 5.80
CA ALA A 174 -7.89 0.38 6.96
C ALA A 174 -7.99 1.89 7.18
N SER A 175 -8.59 2.59 6.22
CA SER A 175 -8.66 4.05 6.14
C SER A 175 -9.73 4.40 5.11
N PRO A 176 -11.00 4.52 5.51
CA PRO A 176 -12.09 4.68 4.56
C PRO A 176 -12.08 6.03 3.82
N GLY A 177 -11.36 7.05 4.28
CA GLY A 177 -11.26 8.34 3.59
C GLY A 177 -10.47 9.41 4.35
N GLY A 178 -10.27 10.55 3.70
CA GLY A 178 -9.58 11.78 4.09
C GLY A 178 -10.36 12.66 5.10
N ASP A 179 -11.66 12.45 5.20
CA ASP A 179 -12.65 13.14 6.03
C ASP A 179 -14.00 12.38 5.93
N THR A 180 -14.99 12.78 6.73
CA THR A 180 -16.34 12.18 6.76
C THR A 180 -17.01 12.19 5.38
N GLU A 181 -16.84 13.25 4.59
CA GLU A 181 -17.43 13.37 3.25
C GLU A 181 -16.90 12.28 2.28
N GLU A 182 -15.59 12.00 2.31
CA GLU A 182 -15.02 10.93 1.50
C GLU A 182 -15.57 9.54 1.88
N ILE A 183 -15.85 9.32 3.17
CA ILE A 183 -16.39 8.05 3.67
C ILE A 183 -17.86 7.90 3.27
N GLU A 184 -18.65 8.95 3.45
CA GLU A 184 -20.04 9.01 2.97
C GLU A 184 -20.11 8.70 1.48
N THR A 185 -19.23 9.32 0.68
CA THR A 185 -19.13 9.06 -0.76
C THR A 185 -18.87 7.57 -1.06
N VAL A 186 -17.96 6.94 -0.32
CA VAL A 186 -17.66 5.50 -0.48
C VAL A 186 -18.85 4.65 -0.08
N CYS A 187 -19.52 4.96 1.04
CA CYS A 187 -20.72 4.25 1.48
C CYS A 187 -21.86 4.38 0.46
N GLU A 188 -22.11 5.57 -0.06
CA GLU A 188 -23.11 5.82 -1.11
C GLU A 188 -22.80 5.02 -2.38
N ASN A 189 -21.56 5.09 -2.88
CA ASN A 189 -21.17 4.40 -4.11
C ASN A 189 -21.25 2.87 -3.99
N LEU A 190 -21.02 2.32 -2.80
CA LEU A 190 -21.06 0.88 -2.56
C LEU A 190 -22.41 0.39 -2.01
N GLY A 191 -23.33 1.32 -1.68
CA GLY A 191 -24.61 1.03 -1.04
C GLY A 191 -24.49 0.47 0.37
N LEU A 192 -23.47 0.91 1.13
CA LEU A 192 -23.26 0.54 2.52
C LEU A 192 -24.21 1.34 3.42
N ARG A 193 -24.81 0.66 4.40
CA ARG A 193 -25.78 1.21 5.35
C ARG A 193 -25.29 1.23 6.79
N ASN A 194 -24.33 0.36 7.11
CA ASN A 194 -23.70 0.33 8.41
C ASN A 194 -22.19 0.61 8.31
N VAL A 195 -21.61 1.17 9.37
CA VAL A 195 -20.18 1.44 9.46
C VAL A 195 -19.68 0.93 10.81
N GLU A 196 -18.80 -0.07 10.76
CA GLU A 196 -18.18 -0.68 11.93
C GLU A 196 -16.72 -0.25 12.00
N VAL A 197 -16.33 0.40 13.10
CA VAL A 197 -14.98 0.95 13.27
C VAL A 197 -14.35 0.40 14.54
N MET A 198 -13.20 -0.25 14.38
CA MET A 198 -12.34 -0.61 15.50
C MET A 198 -11.03 0.14 15.39
N THR A 199 -10.46 0.48 16.54
CA THR A 199 -9.18 1.16 16.69
C THR A 199 -8.20 0.26 17.44
N GLU A 200 -6.91 0.60 17.44
CA GLU A 200 -5.91 -0.12 18.23
C GLU A 200 -6.14 0.06 19.74
N ASP A 201 -6.81 1.15 20.15
CA ASP A 201 -7.15 1.43 21.55
C ASP A 201 -8.33 0.59 22.09
N ASP A 202 -8.99 -0.20 21.23
CA ASP A 202 -10.09 -1.08 21.66
C ASP A 202 -9.55 -2.27 22.45
N ALA A 203 -10.10 -2.53 23.64
CA ALA A 203 -9.57 -3.53 24.58
C ALA A 203 -9.45 -4.94 23.98
N ASP A 204 -10.41 -5.35 23.14
CA ASP A 204 -10.41 -6.66 22.47
C ASP A 204 -9.45 -6.69 21.26
N VAL A 205 -8.91 -5.55 20.83
CA VAL A 205 -7.97 -5.38 19.71
C VAL A 205 -6.53 -5.21 20.20
N ASP A 206 -6.32 -4.43 21.28
CA ASP A 206 -5.01 -4.18 21.91
C ASP A 206 -4.28 -5.49 22.26
N GLU A 207 -5.01 -6.52 22.68
CA GLU A 207 -4.48 -7.85 22.97
C GLU A 207 -3.82 -8.55 21.76
N TYR A 208 -4.11 -8.09 20.54
CA TYR A 208 -3.65 -8.68 19.29
C TYR A 208 -2.84 -7.71 18.42
N THR A 209 -2.73 -6.45 18.80
CA THR A 209 -1.84 -5.48 18.17
C THR A 209 -0.47 -5.54 18.83
N HIS A 210 0.51 -6.08 18.11
CA HIS A 210 1.91 -5.84 18.45
C HIS A 210 2.36 -4.59 17.70
N ASP A 211 2.59 -3.50 18.44
CA ASP A 211 3.24 -2.31 17.90
C ASP A 211 4.60 -2.72 17.35
N THR A 212 4.72 -2.76 16.03
CA THR A 212 6.04 -2.91 15.42
C THR A 212 6.73 -1.56 15.51
N ASP A 213 7.51 -1.37 16.58
CA ASP A 213 8.28 -0.15 16.80
C ASP A 213 9.21 0.12 15.61
N VAL A 214 8.86 1.12 14.81
CA VAL A 214 9.70 1.57 13.71
C VAL A 214 10.84 2.42 14.27
N SER A 215 12.04 1.86 14.29
CA SER A 215 13.24 2.59 14.67
C SER A 215 13.74 3.46 13.52
N TRP A 216 13.91 4.75 13.77
CA TRP A 216 14.47 5.69 12.80
C TRP A 216 15.95 5.92 13.09
N GLU A 217 16.80 5.40 12.20
CA GLU A 217 18.25 5.50 12.32
C GLU A 217 18.79 6.63 11.45
N ARG A 218 19.20 7.71 12.12
CA ARG A 218 19.71 8.92 11.47
C ARG A 218 21.16 8.74 11.05
N VAL A 219 21.51 9.26 9.89
CA VAL A 219 22.89 9.34 9.41
C VAL A 219 23.21 10.74 8.90
N THR A 220 24.39 11.23 9.25
CA THR A 220 24.89 12.52 8.76
C THR A 220 25.71 12.29 7.50
N LEU A 221 25.43 13.07 6.44
CA LEU A 221 26.19 13.01 5.21
C LEU A 221 27.56 13.68 5.35
N PRO A 222 28.63 13.12 4.74
CA PRO A 222 29.94 13.77 4.70
C PRO A 222 29.90 15.10 3.93
N ASP A 223 30.76 16.05 4.33
CA ASP A 223 30.87 17.37 3.69
C ASP A 223 31.14 17.28 2.18
N GLU A 224 31.88 16.26 1.74
CA GLU A 224 32.16 16.01 0.33
C GLU A 224 30.87 15.72 -0.45
N VAL A 225 29.96 14.91 0.13
CA VAL A 225 28.66 14.57 -0.45
C VAL A 225 27.75 15.80 -0.47
N LEU A 226 27.70 16.55 0.64
CA LEU A 226 26.95 17.80 0.72
C LEU A 226 27.45 18.82 -0.32
N SER A 227 28.76 18.88 -0.57
CA SER A 227 29.34 19.79 -1.56
C SER A 227 29.00 19.45 -3.02
N ILE A 228 28.62 18.19 -3.31
CA ILE A 228 28.08 17.76 -4.60
C ILE A 228 26.63 18.23 -4.72
N ARG A 229 25.82 17.96 -3.67
CA ARG A 229 24.41 18.41 -3.58
C ARG A 229 24.31 19.93 -3.76
N ASP A 230 25.10 20.69 -3.02
CA ASP A 230 25.02 22.16 -3.01
C ASP A 230 25.35 22.76 -4.37
N ALA A 231 26.33 22.20 -5.08
CA ALA A 231 26.66 22.61 -6.44
C ALA A 231 25.48 22.38 -7.42
N LEU A 232 24.70 21.31 -7.24
CA LEU A 232 23.50 21.04 -8.04
C LEU A 232 22.34 21.97 -7.65
N ASN A 233 22.12 22.20 -6.35
CA ASN A 233 21.08 23.08 -5.84
C ASN A 233 21.28 24.54 -6.27
N GLU A 234 22.52 25.00 -6.39
CA GLU A 234 22.85 26.32 -6.95
C GLU A 234 22.35 26.45 -8.39
N VAL A 235 22.55 25.42 -9.22
CA VAL A 235 22.07 25.41 -10.62
C VAL A 235 20.55 25.33 -10.68
N ILE A 236 19.92 24.52 -9.82
CA ILE A 236 18.45 24.47 -9.72
C ILE A 236 17.89 25.85 -9.39
N THR A 237 18.47 26.53 -8.40
CA THR A 237 18.07 27.89 -8.00
C THR A 237 18.14 28.87 -9.18
N ASP A 238 19.24 28.88 -9.96
CA ASP A 238 19.36 29.70 -11.17
C ASP A 238 18.30 29.36 -12.23
N ARG A 239 17.99 28.07 -12.43
CA ARG A 239 16.93 27.66 -13.38
C ARG A 239 15.54 28.08 -12.88
N LEU A 240 15.27 28.00 -11.58
CA LEU A 240 14.02 28.46 -10.99
C LEU A 240 13.89 29.99 -11.07
N GLU A 241 14.97 30.75 -10.94
CA GLU A 241 14.95 32.20 -11.19
C GLU A 241 14.52 32.53 -12.62
N LYS A 242 15.02 31.79 -13.61
CA LYS A 242 14.61 31.95 -15.01
C LYS A 242 13.12 31.69 -15.18
N LEU A 243 12.61 30.61 -14.58
CA LEU A 243 11.17 30.28 -14.60
C LEU A 243 10.33 31.34 -13.86
N LYS A 244 10.84 31.89 -12.76
CA LYS A 244 10.20 32.99 -12.02
C LYS A 244 10.08 34.26 -12.84
N ARG A 245 11.14 34.63 -13.60
CA ARG A 245 11.09 35.77 -14.53
C ARG A 245 10.07 35.59 -15.66
N LEU A 246 9.75 34.35 -16.02
CA LEU A 246 8.69 34.01 -16.98
C LEU A 246 7.29 33.97 -16.35
N GLY A 247 7.14 34.23 -15.04
CA GLY A 247 5.86 34.17 -14.34
C GLY A 247 5.34 32.76 -14.06
N VAL A 248 6.18 31.74 -14.22
CA VAL A 248 5.79 30.32 -14.10
C VAL A 248 5.71 29.90 -12.61
N THR A 249 6.63 30.40 -11.79
CA THR A 249 6.72 30.10 -10.35
C THR A 249 7.02 31.36 -9.54
N ASN A 250 6.70 31.34 -8.25
CA ASN A 250 7.04 32.42 -7.31
C ASN A 250 8.23 32.09 -6.40
N THR A 251 8.68 30.84 -6.38
CA THR A 251 9.76 30.35 -5.53
C THR A 251 11.01 30.02 -6.34
N THR A 252 12.17 30.15 -5.68
CA THR A 252 13.48 29.74 -6.18
C THR A 252 14.12 28.68 -5.29
N ASN A 253 13.38 28.20 -4.28
CA ASN A 253 13.85 27.13 -3.40
C ASN A 253 13.96 25.81 -4.19
N PRO A 254 15.11 25.12 -4.19
CA PRO A 254 15.27 23.78 -4.78
C PRO A 254 14.34 22.70 -4.18
N ASP A 255 13.91 22.87 -2.93
CA ASP A 255 13.06 21.94 -2.18
C ASP A 255 11.57 22.05 -2.58
N LEU A 256 11.28 21.77 -3.84
CA LEU A 256 9.94 21.82 -4.42
C LEU A 256 9.20 20.50 -4.25
N SER A 257 7.88 20.59 -4.06
CA SER A 257 7.02 19.42 -4.14
C SER A 257 6.82 18.96 -5.60
N GLN A 258 6.42 17.71 -5.80
CA GLN A 258 6.05 17.22 -7.13
C GLN A 258 4.84 17.99 -7.70
N ARG A 259 3.94 18.46 -6.83
CA ARG A 259 2.80 19.31 -7.20
C ARG A 259 3.27 20.63 -7.81
N ASP A 260 4.21 21.32 -7.18
CA ASP A 260 4.74 22.59 -7.69
C ASP A 260 5.32 22.43 -9.10
N LEU A 261 6.07 21.34 -9.33
CA LEU A 261 6.66 21.05 -10.63
C LEU A 261 5.61 20.76 -11.71
N ASN A 262 4.53 20.06 -11.34
CA ASN A 262 3.41 19.80 -12.24
C ASN A 262 2.66 21.09 -12.57
N GLU A 263 2.43 21.97 -11.59
CA GLU A 263 1.83 23.28 -11.80
C GLU A 263 2.68 24.16 -12.73
N MET A 264 4.00 24.20 -12.54
CA MET A 264 4.92 24.89 -13.45
C MET A 264 4.82 24.35 -14.87
N ARG A 265 4.80 23.02 -15.04
CA ARG A 265 4.64 22.36 -16.34
C ARG A 265 3.31 22.73 -17.00
N GLY A 266 2.22 22.77 -16.22
CA GLY A 266 0.89 23.17 -16.68
C GLY A 266 0.88 24.60 -17.24
N LYS A 267 1.42 25.56 -16.49
CA LYS A 267 1.55 26.96 -16.95
C LYS A 267 2.40 27.07 -18.22
N LEU A 268 3.53 26.37 -18.28
CA LEU A 268 4.40 26.37 -19.46
C LEU A 268 3.69 25.80 -20.68
N LYS A 269 2.90 24.73 -20.51
CA LYS A 269 2.06 24.18 -21.58
C LYS A 269 1.03 25.21 -22.06
N GLN A 270 0.35 25.89 -21.15
CA GLN A 270 -0.60 26.95 -21.49
C GLN A 270 0.05 28.10 -22.28
N MET A 271 1.28 28.50 -21.91
CA MET A 271 2.04 29.51 -22.68
C MET A 271 2.33 29.02 -24.10
N MET A 272 2.70 27.75 -24.27
CA MET A 272 2.93 27.15 -25.59
C MET A 272 1.65 27.06 -26.42
N ASP A 273 0.53 26.68 -25.80
CA ASP A 273 -0.78 26.62 -26.46
C ASP A 273 -1.27 28.01 -26.90
N ASN A 274 -0.80 29.07 -26.24
CA ASN A 274 -1.01 30.48 -26.61
C ASN A 274 0.07 31.04 -27.56
N ASP A 275 0.84 30.17 -28.24
CA ASP A 275 1.91 30.52 -29.18
C ASP A 275 3.01 31.44 -28.60
N GLN A 276 3.18 31.46 -27.28
CA GLN A 276 4.24 32.25 -26.64
C GLN A 276 5.57 31.50 -26.73
N SER A 277 6.52 32.02 -27.51
CA SER A 277 7.83 31.38 -27.75
C SER A 277 8.62 31.11 -26.48
N ASP A 278 8.38 31.88 -25.42
CA ASP A 278 9.03 31.69 -24.13
C ASP A 278 8.55 30.44 -23.38
N GLY A 279 7.36 29.93 -23.69
CA GLY A 279 6.85 28.65 -23.16
C GLY A 279 7.77 27.49 -23.52
N TYR A 280 8.27 27.42 -24.76
CA TYR A 280 9.21 26.38 -25.20
C TYR A 280 10.56 26.45 -24.47
N LYS A 281 11.10 27.67 -24.27
CA LYS A 281 12.35 27.88 -23.50
C LYS A 281 12.16 27.51 -22.04
N GLY A 282 11.02 27.88 -21.46
CA GLY A 282 10.65 27.55 -20.10
C GLY A 282 10.48 26.03 -19.91
N MET A 283 9.83 25.33 -20.84
CA MET A 283 9.70 23.87 -20.82
C MET A 283 11.06 23.18 -20.83
N SER A 284 12.00 23.67 -21.65
CA SER A 284 13.36 23.14 -21.66
C SER A 284 14.11 23.43 -20.36
N THR A 285 13.84 24.56 -19.69
CA THR A 285 14.43 24.91 -18.39
C THR A 285 13.85 24.06 -17.26
N HIS A 286 12.54 23.82 -17.28
CA HIS A 286 11.85 22.91 -16.37
C HIS A 286 12.41 21.47 -16.49
N ALA A 287 12.65 21.00 -17.72
CA ALA A 287 13.30 19.71 -17.94
C ALA A 287 14.72 19.63 -17.36
N GLU A 288 15.49 20.73 -17.36
CA GLU A 288 16.78 20.80 -16.65
C GLU A 288 16.59 20.66 -15.13
N VAL A 289 15.64 21.39 -14.54
CA VAL A 289 15.31 21.29 -13.11
C VAL A 289 14.96 19.85 -12.74
N MET A 290 14.12 19.17 -13.52
CA MET A 290 13.75 17.77 -13.26
C MET A 290 14.96 16.84 -13.23
N LYS A 291 15.90 17.01 -14.17
CA LYS A 291 17.12 16.18 -14.24
C LYS A 291 18.07 16.48 -13.08
N LEU A 292 18.28 17.76 -12.76
CA LEU A 292 19.11 18.17 -11.63
C LEU A 292 18.55 17.71 -10.29
N ARG A 293 17.23 17.82 -10.09
CA ARG A 293 16.56 17.30 -8.89
C ARG A 293 16.75 15.79 -8.72
N ARG A 294 16.72 15.03 -9.82
CA ARG A 294 17.03 13.60 -9.77
C ARG A 294 18.48 13.34 -9.35
N ALA A 295 19.44 14.15 -9.81
CA ALA A 295 20.82 14.03 -9.36
C ALA A 295 20.98 14.34 -7.86
N VAL A 296 20.30 15.38 -7.37
CA VAL A 296 20.24 15.75 -5.94
C VAL A 296 19.67 14.60 -5.11
N GLU A 297 18.54 14.03 -5.55
CA GLU A 297 17.93 12.87 -4.90
C GLU A 297 18.89 11.69 -4.78
N LEU A 298 19.59 11.35 -5.87
CA LEU A 298 20.52 10.22 -5.87
C LEU A 298 21.72 10.44 -4.93
N VAL A 299 22.26 11.66 -4.85
CA VAL A 299 23.42 11.93 -3.98
C VAL A 299 23.02 12.01 -2.51
N GLU A 300 21.81 12.48 -2.21
CA GLU A 300 21.30 12.62 -0.84
C GLU A 300 20.80 11.31 -0.25
N THR A 301 19.99 10.55 -1.00
CA THR A 301 19.22 9.44 -0.44
C THR A 301 19.80 8.09 -0.80
N GLN A 302 20.51 7.99 -1.93
CA GLN A 302 21.00 6.74 -2.50
C GLN A 302 22.49 6.53 -2.23
N SER A 303 23.34 6.97 -3.16
CA SER A 303 24.79 6.84 -3.06
C SER A 303 25.50 7.74 -4.07
N VAL A 304 26.78 8.03 -3.81
CA VAL A 304 27.62 8.76 -4.77
C VAL A 304 27.82 7.96 -6.06
N GLU A 305 27.87 6.63 -5.99
CA GLU A 305 27.95 5.77 -7.17
C GLU A 305 26.69 5.87 -8.04
N SER A 306 25.50 5.92 -7.41
CA SER A 306 24.22 6.09 -8.12
C SER A 306 24.18 7.40 -8.91
N VAL A 307 24.67 8.51 -8.32
CA VAL A 307 24.74 9.79 -9.05
C VAL A 307 25.84 9.81 -10.12
N ARG A 308 26.97 9.10 -9.93
CA ARG A 308 28.00 8.92 -10.98
C ARG A 308 27.44 8.22 -12.21
N ARG A 309 26.79 7.06 -12.03
CA ARG A 309 26.13 6.32 -13.12
C ARG A 309 25.06 7.17 -13.80
N TYR A 310 24.28 7.93 -13.02
CA TYR A 310 23.33 8.88 -13.58
C TYR A 310 24.00 9.93 -14.45
N PHE A 311 25.08 10.57 -13.98
CA PHE A 311 25.82 11.57 -14.74
C PHE A 311 26.44 11.01 -16.02
N GLU A 312 26.95 9.78 -15.99
CA GLU A 312 27.44 9.07 -17.17
C GLU A 312 26.34 8.92 -18.22
N ARG A 313 25.17 8.37 -17.84
CA ARG A 313 23.99 8.28 -18.72
C ARG A 313 23.57 9.65 -19.26
N GLN A 314 23.60 10.71 -18.44
CA GLN A 314 23.28 12.05 -18.92
C GLN A 314 24.30 12.59 -19.92
N ARG A 315 25.60 12.28 -19.76
CA ARG A 315 26.65 12.65 -20.73
C ARG A 315 26.46 11.94 -22.05
N GLU A 316 26.13 10.66 -22.04
CA GLU A 316 25.84 9.87 -23.24
C GLU A 316 24.58 10.39 -23.95
N ALA A 317 23.49 10.59 -23.21
CA ALA A 317 22.25 11.16 -23.73
C ALA A 317 22.41 12.59 -24.27
N ALA A 318 23.39 13.36 -23.78
CA ALA A 318 23.70 14.68 -24.32
C ALA A 318 24.48 14.64 -25.64
N ARG A 319 25.17 13.52 -25.92
CA ARG A 319 25.97 13.27 -27.14
C ARG A 319 25.19 12.56 -28.25
N SER A 320 24.06 11.95 -27.94
CA SER A 320 23.26 11.19 -28.91
C SER A 320 22.60 12.08 -29.98
N SER A 321 22.32 11.50 -31.15
CA SER A 321 21.55 12.18 -32.20
C SER A 321 20.11 12.41 -31.73
N GLY A 322 19.71 13.68 -31.62
CA GLY A 322 18.40 14.06 -31.07
C GLY A 322 18.43 14.44 -29.58
N ALA A 323 19.62 14.56 -28.98
CA ALA A 323 19.79 15.00 -27.60
C ALA A 323 19.01 16.30 -27.30
N SER A 324 18.24 16.29 -26.21
CA SER A 324 17.49 17.46 -25.79
C SER A 324 18.41 18.63 -25.43
N LYS A 325 17.98 19.86 -25.72
CA LYS A 325 18.73 21.06 -25.31
C LYS A 325 18.90 21.17 -23.80
N ALA A 326 17.94 20.62 -23.04
CA ALA A 326 18.04 20.50 -21.59
C ALA A 326 19.23 19.62 -21.17
N SER A 327 19.35 18.41 -21.73
CA SER A 327 20.48 17.50 -21.45
C SER A 327 21.82 18.15 -21.79
N GLN A 328 21.91 18.78 -22.97
CA GLN A 328 23.15 19.43 -23.43
C GLN A 328 23.57 20.58 -22.51
N ARG A 329 22.64 21.46 -22.12
CA ARG A 329 22.95 22.60 -21.25
C ARG A 329 23.29 22.17 -19.83
N MET A 330 22.55 21.22 -19.27
CA MET A 330 22.83 20.69 -17.94
C MET A 330 24.24 20.11 -17.85
N VAL A 331 24.64 19.23 -18.78
CA VAL A 331 25.97 18.62 -18.78
C VAL A 331 27.09 19.63 -19.06
N ALA A 332 26.78 20.73 -19.76
CA ALA A 332 27.73 21.79 -20.06
C ALA A 332 27.92 22.80 -18.91
N ASP A 333 27.00 22.83 -17.94
CA ASP A 333 27.00 23.80 -16.86
C ASP A 333 28.24 23.65 -15.96
N PRO A 334 28.97 24.75 -15.65
CA PRO A 334 30.20 24.69 -14.86
C PRO A 334 30.04 24.04 -13.49
N LYS A 335 28.93 24.31 -12.80
CA LYS A 335 28.66 23.78 -11.45
C LYS A 335 28.25 22.32 -11.49
N VAL A 336 27.51 21.91 -12.53
CA VAL A 336 27.23 20.48 -12.76
C VAL A 336 28.53 19.71 -13.06
N ARG A 337 29.44 20.27 -13.84
CA ARG A 337 30.77 19.66 -14.09
C ARG A 337 31.63 19.60 -12.84
N GLU A 338 31.52 20.58 -11.95
CA GLU A 338 32.14 20.52 -10.62
C GLU A 338 31.57 19.37 -9.81
N ALA A 339 30.24 19.26 -9.71
CA ALA A 339 29.56 18.17 -9.02
C ALA A 339 29.96 16.79 -9.57
N MET A 340 30.03 16.64 -10.90
CA MET A 340 30.49 15.41 -11.56
C MET A 340 31.93 15.05 -11.16
N ARG A 341 32.86 16.01 -11.19
CA ARG A 341 34.26 15.75 -10.81
C ARG A 341 34.40 15.35 -9.35
N LYS A 342 33.67 16.03 -8.46
CA LYS A 342 33.64 15.70 -7.02
C LYS A 342 33.10 14.29 -6.79
N ALA A 343 32.04 13.90 -7.50
CA ALA A 343 31.49 12.55 -7.44
C ALA A 343 32.49 11.50 -7.97
N GLU A 344 33.16 11.78 -9.09
CA GLU A 344 34.19 10.90 -9.66
C GLU A 344 35.39 10.71 -8.71
N SER A 345 35.78 11.74 -7.97
CA SER A 345 36.90 11.71 -7.00
C SER A 345 36.53 11.22 -5.60
N PHE A 346 35.26 10.88 -5.37
CA PHE A 346 34.82 10.41 -4.06
C PHE A 346 35.15 8.92 -3.91
N ASP A 347 36.03 8.61 -2.96
CA ASP A 347 36.48 7.24 -2.66
C ASP A 347 35.75 6.62 -1.45
N GLY A 348 34.78 7.34 -0.87
CA GLY A 348 34.01 6.88 0.28
C GLY A 348 32.78 6.05 -0.10
N LEU A 349 32.05 5.62 0.93
CA LEU A 349 30.71 5.05 0.79
C LEU A 349 29.68 5.98 1.41
N HIS A 350 28.45 5.90 0.92
CA HIS A 350 27.34 6.56 1.57
C HIS A 350 27.15 5.98 2.99
N PRO A 351 26.99 6.79 4.06
CA PRO A 351 26.97 6.32 5.44
C PRO A 351 25.94 5.21 5.72
N LYS A 352 24.80 5.26 5.01
CA LYS A 352 23.74 4.24 5.13
C LYS A 352 24.21 2.82 4.76
N PHE A 353 25.18 2.64 3.86
CA PHE A 353 25.74 1.31 3.56
C PHE A 353 26.35 0.68 4.81
N SER A 354 27.19 1.47 5.50
CA SER A 354 27.82 1.01 6.73
C SER A 354 26.79 0.74 7.82
N LYS A 355 25.77 1.60 7.93
CA LYS A 355 24.68 1.44 8.90
C LYS A 355 23.85 0.18 8.63
N ALA A 356 23.51 -0.09 7.37
CA ALA A 356 22.82 -1.33 6.96
C ALA A 356 23.62 -2.58 7.33
N ARG A 357 24.94 -2.60 7.05
CA ARG A 357 25.80 -3.72 7.44
C ARG A 357 25.87 -3.91 8.96
N ILE A 358 25.92 -2.83 9.74
CA ILE A 358 25.92 -2.90 11.20
C ILE A 358 24.61 -3.52 11.71
N LEU A 359 23.47 -3.08 11.19
CA LEU A 359 22.15 -3.63 11.55
C LEU A 359 22.05 -5.12 11.21
N LEU A 360 22.50 -5.51 10.02
CA LEU A 360 22.52 -6.92 9.61
C LEU A 360 23.45 -7.75 10.51
N ALA A 361 24.63 -7.24 10.86
CA ALA A 361 25.56 -7.94 11.74
C ALA A 361 25.01 -8.08 13.17
N GLU A 362 24.31 -7.07 13.68
CA GLU A 362 23.63 -7.12 14.97
C GLU A 362 22.49 -8.15 14.94
N THR A 363 21.60 -8.10 13.94
CA THR A 363 20.48 -9.02 13.84
C THR A 363 20.92 -10.46 13.59
N LEU A 364 21.70 -10.72 12.55
CA LEU A 364 22.04 -12.07 12.11
C LEU A 364 23.20 -12.67 12.91
N GLY A 365 24.10 -11.84 13.43
CA GLY A 365 25.30 -12.29 14.13
C GLY A 365 25.21 -12.31 15.64
N ILE A 366 24.47 -11.37 16.26
CA ILE A 366 24.40 -11.21 17.72
C ILE A 366 23.06 -11.69 18.26
N ASN A 367 21.96 -11.29 17.62
CA ASN A 367 20.61 -11.58 18.08
C ASN A 367 20.07 -12.92 17.55
N GLU A 368 20.92 -13.74 16.94
CA GLU A 368 20.58 -15.07 16.39
C GLU A 368 19.42 -15.02 15.38
N GLY A 369 19.22 -13.88 14.70
CA GLY A 369 18.28 -13.76 13.60
C GLY A 369 18.71 -14.59 12.40
N GLU A 370 17.75 -15.06 11.62
CA GLU A 370 17.97 -15.95 10.48
C GLU A 370 17.87 -15.19 9.16
N ARG A 371 16.95 -14.22 9.06
CA ARG A 371 16.62 -13.58 7.78
C ARG A 371 16.37 -12.09 7.93
N ALA A 372 16.81 -11.33 6.92
CA ALA A 372 16.60 -9.90 6.86
C ALA A 372 16.23 -9.43 5.44
N ILE A 373 15.48 -8.34 5.37
CA ILE A 373 15.12 -7.68 4.11
C ILE A 373 15.57 -6.24 4.13
N LEU A 374 16.25 -5.82 3.06
CA LEU A 374 16.61 -4.43 2.81
C LEU A 374 15.78 -3.88 1.65
N PHE A 375 14.98 -2.85 1.89
CA PHE A 375 14.20 -2.18 0.85
C PHE A 375 14.89 -0.91 0.36
N THR A 376 14.85 -0.69 -0.96
CA THR A 376 15.32 0.54 -1.61
C THR A 376 14.43 0.92 -2.80
N GLU A 377 14.35 2.17 -3.23
CA GLU A 377 13.56 2.60 -4.39
C GLU A 377 14.34 2.44 -5.71
N SER A 378 15.66 2.23 -5.63
CA SER A 378 16.58 2.29 -6.76
C SER A 378 17.22 0.94 -7.05
N ARG A 379 17.14 0.49 -8.31
CA ARG A 379 17.84 -0.71 -8.77
C ARG A 379 19.35 -0.58 -8.72
N ASP A 380 19.88 0.59 -9.12
CA ASP A 380 21.31 0.89 -9.04
C ASP A 380 21.80 0.74 -7.59
N THR A 381 20.98 1.15 -6.62
CA THR A 381 21.29 1.06 -5.19
C THR A 381 21.14 -0.37 -4.68
N ALA A 382 20.10 -1.09 -5.11
CA ALA A 382 19.93 -2.51 -4.78
C ALA A 382 21.13 -3.34 -5.23
N GLU A 383 21.62 -3.13 -6.45
CA GLU A 383 22.81 -3.81 -6.97
C GLU A 383 24.06 -3.47 -6.18
N ALA A 384 24.29 -2.18 -5.90
CA ALA A 384 25.43 -1.74 -5.09
C ALA A 384 25.38 -2.31 -3.66
N LEU A 385 24.19 -2.38 -3.05
CA LEU A 385 23.99 -2.96 -1.73
C LEU A 385 24.28 -4.46 -1.73
N VAL A 386 23.83 -5.21 -2.74
CA VAL A 386 24.17 -6.63 -2.88
C VAL A 386 25.68 -6.79 -2.98
N GLU A 387 26.34 -6.07 -3.89
CA GLU A 387 27.81 -6.15 -4.04
C GLU A 387 28.54 -5.87 -2.73
N PHE A 388 28.14 -4.81 -2.01
CA PHE A 388 28.76 -4.42 -0.75
C PHE A 388 28.51 -5.42 0.39
N LEU A 389 27.27 -5.92 0.52
CA LEU A 389 26.85 -6.79 1.62
C LEU A 389 27.24 -8.26 1.40
N SER A 390 27.39 -8.72 0.16
CA SER A 390 27.90 -10.06 -0.18
C SER A 390 29.31 -10.33 0.32
N ALA A 391 30.06 -9.30 0.73
CA ALA A 391 31.33 -9.46 1.41
C ALA A 391 31.19 -10.01 2.85
N SER A 392 29.98 -10.02 3.42
CA SER A 392 29.73 -10.39 4.82
C SER A 392 28.53 -11.31 5.04
N PHE A 393 27.59 -11.41 4.09
CA PHE A 393 26.35 -12.18 4.21
C PHE A 393 26.02 -12.91 2.90
N ASP A 394 25.15 -13.92 2.93
CA ASP A 394 24.53 -14.44 1.69
C ASP A 394 23.35 -13.55 1.28
N VAL A 395 23.53 -12.83 0.18
CA VAL A 395 22.63 -11.74 -0.25
C VAL A 395 22.15 -11.98 -1.67
N ARG A 396 20.84 -11.82 -1.90
CA ARG A 396 20.27 -11.82 -3.25
C ARG A 396 19.39 -10.61 -3.52
N LYS A 397 19.34 -10.22 -4.79
CA LYS A 397 18.54 -9.09 -5.31
C LYS A 397 17.12 -9.55 -5.64
N PHE A 398 16.13 -8.68 -5.38
CA PHE A 398 14.75 -8.82 -5.83
C PHE A 398 14.25 -7.51 -6.45
N VAL A 399 13.99 -7.49 -7.77
CA VAL A 399 13.55 -6.26 -8.47
C VAL A 399 12.34 -6.52 -9.37
N GLY A 400 11.61 -5.46 -9.74
CA GLY A 400 10.46 -5.56 -10.65
C GLY A 400 10.82 -6.06 -12.07
N GLN A 401 9.80 -6.43 -12.85
CA GLN A 401 9.95 -7.13 -14.13
C GLN A 401 10.40 -6.27 -15.32
N GLY A 402 10.04 -4.98 -15.34
CA GLY A 402 10.30 -4.15 -16.52
C GLY A 402 11.78 -3.85 -16.68
N ASP A 403 12.35 -3.99 -17.87
CA ASP A 403 13.74 -3.60 -18.12
C ASP A 403 13.90 -2.08 -18.03
N LYS A 404 15.01 -1.61 -17.43
CA LYS A 404 15.41 -0.20 -17.47
C LYS A 404 16.80 -0.11 -18.10
N GLU A 405 17.10 1.02 -18.74
CA GLU A 405 18.44 1.28 -19.30
C GLU A 405 19.52 1.07 -18.22
N GLY A 406 20.29 -0.01 -18.36
CA GLY A 406 21.41 -0.38 -17.48
C GLY A 406 21.10 -1.35 -16.34
N SER A 407 19.87 -1.86 -16.20
CA SER A 407 19.54 -2.90 -15.20
C SER A 407 18.35 -3.75 -15.65
N ASP A 408 18.62 -5.02 -15.93
CA ASP A 408 17.62 -6.02 -16.33
C ASP A 408 16.61 -6.26 -15.20
N GLY A 409 15.33 -6.35 -15.57
CA GLY A 409 14.29 -6.77 -14.63
C GLY A 409 14.40 -8.25 -14.27
N MET A 410 13.65 -8.68 -13.25
CA MET A 410 13.48 -10.12 -12.98
C MET A 410 12.17 -10.59 -13.57
N SER A 411 12.18 -11.68 -14.34
CA SER A 411 10.94 -12.32 -14.78
C SER A 411 10.12 -12.83 -13.60
N GLN A 412 8.81 -13.02 -13.78
CA GLN A 412 7.93 -13.56 -12.74
C GLN A 412 8.43 -14.89 -12.17
N LYS A 413 8.95 -15.76 -13.04
CA LYS A 413 9.55 -17.04 -12.64
C LYS A 413 10.77 -16.85 -11.74
N GLN A 414 11.69 -15.95 -12.10
CA GLN A 414 12.87 -15.65 -11.28
C GLN A 414 12.49 -15.01 -9.93
N GLN A 415 11.46 -14.17 -9.92
CA GLN A 415 10.93 -13.59 -8.70
C GLN A 415 10.42 -14.69 -7.77
N GLN A 416 9.58 -15.60 -8.27
CA GLN A 416 9.06 -16.73 -7.49
C GLN A 416 10.19 -17.62 -6.95
N GLU A 417 11.11 -18.07 -7.81
CA GLU A 417 12.24 -18.91 -7.41
C GLU A 417 13.12 -18.25 -6.33
N THR A 418 13.28 -16.92 -6.39
CA THR A 418 14.06 -16.18 -5.39
C THR A 418 13.32 -16.10 -4.06
N LEU A 419 12.00 -15.93 -4.07
CA LEU A 419 11.19 -15.90 -2.86
C LEU A 419 11.09 -17.26 -2.19
N ASP A 420 10.89 -18.33 -2.97
CA ASP A 420 10.86 -19.69 -2.45
C ASP A 420 12.20 -20.02 -1.80
N ALA A 421 13.32 -19.72 -2.47
CA ALA A 421 14.64 -19.90 -1.89
C ALA A 421 14.87 -19.07 -0.62
N PHE A 422 14.29 -17.88 -0.52
CA PHE A 422 14.37 -17.05 0.67
C PHE A 422 13.53 -17.61 1.83
N LYS A 423 12.32 -18.07 1.53
CA LYS A 423 11.40 -18.75 2.46
C LYS A 423 12.02 -20.03 3.02
N ASP A 424 12.72 -20.79 2.17
CA ASP A 424 13.41 -22.02 2.55
C ASP A 424 14.73 -21.80 3.30
N GLY A 425 15.14 -20.54 3.52
CA GLY A 425 16.38 -20.20 4.23
C GLY A 425 17.66 -20.49 3.44
N ALA A 426 17.60 -20.53 2.11
CA ALA A 426 18.76 -20.78 1.26
C ALA A 426 19.75 -19.60 1.19
N PHE A 427 19.37 -18.43 1.70
CA PHE A 427 20.22 -17.25 1.90
C PHE A 427 19.59 -16.33 2.97
N GLU A 428 20.40 -15.44 3.54
CA GLU A 428 20.05 -14.69 4.76
C GLU A 428 19.44 -13.31 4.46
N VAL A 429 19.86 -12.65 3.38
CA VAL A 429 19.49 -11.24 3.11
C VAL A 429 18.87 -11.06 1.73
N LEU A 430 17.65 -10.51 1.71
CA LEU A 430 16.97 -10.10 0.48
C LEU A 430 17.06 -8.58 0.30
N VAL A 431 17.71 -8.10 -0.77
CA VAL A 431 17.71 -6.68 -1.13
C VAL A 431 16.67 -6.45 -2.21
N SER A 432 15.60 -5.73 -1.88
CA SER A 432 14.41 -5.59 -2.71
C SER A 432 14.11 -4.15 -3.11
N THR A 433 13.62 -3.93 -4.34
CA THR A 433 13.06 -2.61 -4.69
C THR A 433 11.60 -2.44 -4.21
N SER A 434 11.17 -1.22 -3.89
CA SER A 434 9.77 -0.90 -3.51
C SER A 434 8.71 -1.33 -4.53
N VAL A 435 9.07 -1.62 -5.79
CA VAL A 435 8.16 -2.25 -6.78
C VAL A 435 7.69 -3.65 -6.34
N ALA A 436 8.39 -4.29 -5.41
CA ALA A 436 8.01 -5.55 -4.79
C ALA A 436 7.00 -5.37 -3.64
N GLU A 437 6.83 -4.16 -3.12
CA GLU A 437 6.03 -3.85 -1.91
C GLU A 437 4.53 -4.13 -2.09
N GLU A 438 4.00 -3.85 -3.28
CA GLU A 438 2.63 -4.19 -3.66
C GLU A 438 2.58 -5.64 -4.12
N GLY A 439 2.44 -6.56 -3.15
CA GLY A 439 2.09 -7.95 -3.44
C GLY A 439 3.13 -9.00 -3.09
N LEU A 440 4.31 -8.65 -2.55
CA LEU A 440 5.10 -9.65 -1.84
C LEU A 440 4.32 -10.05 -0.58
N ASP A 441 3.90 -11.30 -0.50
CA ASP A 441 3.94 -11.98 0.78
C ASP A 441 5.42 -12.10 1.18
N VAL A 442 5.94 -10.98 1.73
CA VAL A 442 7.23 -10.91 2.42
C VAL A 442 7.31 -12.12 3.36
N PRO A 443 8.38 -12.87 3.59
CA PRO A 443 8.35 -13.95 4.58
C PRO A 443 8.61 -13.45 6.01
N GLU A 444 8.43 -14.31 7.02
CA GLU A 444 8.75 -13.93 8.41
C GLU A 444 10.26 -13.72 8.53
N VAL A 445 10.66 -12.51 8.94
CA VAL A 445 12.04 -12.06 9.01
C VAL A 445 12.31 -11.31 10.31
N ASP A 446 13.55 -11.35 10.77
CA ASP A 446 13.97 -10.76 12.05
C ASP A 446 14.29 -9.26 11.91
N LEU A 447 14.60 -8.81 10.70
CA LEU A 447 14.84 -7.41 10.37
C LEU A 447 14.22 -7.05 9.03
N VAL A 448 13.44 -5.98 9.04
CA VAL A 448 13.11 -5.20 7.85
C VAL A 448 13.81 -3.85 7.95
N CYS A 449 14.66 -3.54 6.99
CA CYS A 449 15.37 -2.27 6.95
C CYS A 449 15.07 -1.52 5.66
N PHE A 450 14.52 -0.32 5.78
CA PHE A 450 14.32 0.61 4.68
C PHE A 450 15.56 1.48 4.52
N TYR A 451 16.22 1.39 3.36
CA TYR A 451 17.41 2.19 3.06
C TYR A 451 17.07 3.68 2.89
N GLU A 452 15.84 4.03 2.56
CA GLU A 452 15.30 5.39 2.68
C GLU A 452 13.84 5.36 3.15
N PRO A 453 13.28 6.48 3.63
CA PRO A 453 11.89 6.51 4.05
C PRO A 453 10.94 6.32 2.86
N VAL A 454 10.26 5.18 2.82
CA VAL A 454 9.19 4.89 1.85
C VAL A 454 7.87 4.78 2.61
N PRO A 455 7.08 5.87 2.76
CA PRO A 455 5.96 5.90 3.69
C PRO A 455 4.87 4.84 3.44
N THR A 456 4.62 4.49 2.18
CA THR A 456 3.65 3.43 1.83
C THR A 456 4.17 2.06 2.24
N ALA A 457 5.48 1.82 2.10
CA ALA A 457 6.12 0.54 2.33
C ALA A 457 6.25 0.22 3.80
N ILE A 458 6.75 1.19 4.54
CA ILE A 458 6.85 1.14 6.00
C ILE A 458 5.48 0.76 6.55
N ARG A 459 4.46 1.45 6.05
CA ARG A 459 3.09 1.19 6.43
C ARG A 459 2.63 -0.20 6.01
N SER A 460 2.83 -0.63 4.77
CA SER A 460 2.49 -1.99 4.29
C SER A 460 3.11 -3.09 5.16
N ILE A 461 4.31 -2.88 5.69
CA ILE A 461 5.02 -3.85 6.53
C ILE A 461 4.54 -3.84 7.96
N GLN A 462 4.36 -2.66 8.58
CA GLN A 462 3.68 -2.53 9.88
C GLN A 462 2.31 -3.21 9.84
N ARG A 463 1.57 -2.97 8.76
CA ARG A 463 0.24 -3.50 8.47
C ARG A 463 0.18 -5.03 8.33
N LYS A 464 1.27 -5.73 8.00
CA LYS A 464 1.28 -7.19 7.81
C LYS A 464 1.64 -7.96 9.09
N GLY A 465 1.87 -7.27 10.22
CA GLY A 465 2.15 -7.91 11.51
C GLY A 465 3.32 -8.90 11.46
N ARG A 466 4.38 -8.61 10.69
CA ARG A 466 5.47 -9.56 10.40
C ARG A 466 6.46 -9.71 11.55
N THR A 467 5.95 -10.15 12.70
CA THR A 467 6.73 -10.57 13.87
C THR A 467 6.00 -11.72 14.58
N GLY A 468 5.76 -12.83 13.88
CA GLY A 468 5.03 -14.00 14.37
C GLY A 468 5.81 -14.92 15.33
N ARG A 469 7.02 -14.54 15.77
CA ARG A 469 7.74 -15.26 16.84
C ARG A 469 7.51 -14.57 18.18
N GLN A 470 7.77 -15.30 19.27
CA GLN A 470 7.96 -14.72 20.62
C GLN A 470 9.12 -13.69 20.70
N ALA A 471 9.84 -13.43 19.59
CA ALA A 471 10.78 -12.33 19.45
C ALA A 471 10.26 -11.38 18.35
N GLU A 472 9.99 -10.14 18.72
CA GLU A 472 9.51 -9.06 17.85
C GLU A 472 10.54 -8.78 16.74
N GLY A 473 10.22 -9.06 15.48
CA GLY A 473 11.01 -8.65 14.33
C GLY A 473 11.09 -7.12 14.24
N LYS A 474 12.29 -6.60 13.94
CA LYS A 474 12.57 -5.17 14.03
C LYS A 474 12.34 -4.48 12.69
N VAL A 475 11.62 -3.36 12.68
CA VAL A 475 11.54 -2.47 11.50
C VAL A 475 12.44 -1.26 11.72
N VAL A 476 13.35 -1.03 10.78
CA VAL A 476 14.29 0.10 10.82
C VAL A 476 14.17 0.92 9.54
N VAL A 477 14.19 2.25 9.67
CA VAL A 477 14.25 3.17 8.54
C VAL A 477 15.52 4.00 8.66
N LEU A 478 16.39 3.92 7.65
CA LEU A 478 17.57 4.77 7.54
C LEU A 478 17.17 6.13 6.96
N MET A 479 17.61 7.19 7.61
CA MET A 479 17.30 8.57 7.21
C MET A 479 18.59 9.40 7.17
N ALA A 480 18.90 10.02 6.03
CA ALA A 480 19.95 11.02 5.95
C ALA A 480 19.45 12.38 6.44
N ASP A 481 20.14 12.96 7.42
CA ASP A 481 19.82 14.27 7.98
C ASP A 481 20.00 15.39 6.97
N ASP A 482 19.17 16.44 7.08
CA ASP A 482 19.19 17.59 6.17
C ASP A 482 19.05 17.21 4.68
N THR A 483 18.24 16.17 4.41
CA THR A 483 17.93 15.71 3.05
C THR A 483 16.43 15.53 2.83
N ARG A 484 16.05 15.13 1.60
CA ARG A 484 14.68 14.73 1.27
C ARG A 484 14.13 13.59 2.13
N ASP A 485 14.98 12.76 2.75
CA ASP A 485 14.52 11.71 3.65
C ASP A 485 13.72 12.30 4.83
N GLU A 486 14.15 13.43 5.40
CA GLU A 486 13.43 14.08 6.51
C GLU A 486 12.04 14.54 6.10
N ALA A 487 11.88 15.04 4.87
CA ALA A 487 10.58 15.44 4.37
C ALA A 487 9.62 14.23 4.32
N PHE A 488 10.09 13.07 3.87
CA PHE A 488 9.30 11.83 3.85
C PHE A 488 9.03 11.27 5.24
N PHE A 489 9.96 11.40 6.19
CA PHE A 489 9.73 11.10 7.61
C PHE A 489 8.55 11.91 8.18
N TRP A 490 8.55 13.24 7.98
CA TRP A 490 7.45 14.08 8.46
C TRP A 490 6.12 13.80 7.74
N ILE A 491 6.16 13.45 6.45
CA ILE A 491 4.96 13.03 5.71
C ILE A 491 4.39 11.73 6.29
N SER A 492 5.24 10.74 6.55
CA SER A 492 4.85 9.47 7.17
C SER A 492 4.18 9.70 8.53
N ARG A 493 4.83 10.44 9.44
CA ARG A 493 4.29 10.80 10.75
C ARG A 493 2.97 11.57 10.69
N ARG A 494 2.82 12.51 9.74
CA ARG A 494 1.56 13.25 9.58
C ARG A 494 0.42 12.37 9.09
N ARG A 495 0.70 11.44 8.16
CA ARG A 495 -0.33 10.52 7.61
C ARG A 495 -0.79 9.52 8.67
N GLU A 496 0.14 8.98 9.46
CA GLU A 496 -0.15 8.11 10.60
C GLU A 496 -1.07 8.82 11.60
N LYS A 497 -0.70 10.03 12.05
CA LYS A 497 -1.53 10.83 12.96
C LYS A 497 -2.89 11.19 12.38
N LYS A 498 -2.95 11.56 11.10
CA LYS A 498 -4.21 11.89 10.43
C LYS A 498 -5.14 10.68 10.46
N MET A 499 -4.61 9.49 10.22
CA MET A 499 -5.41 8.27 10.24
C MET A 499 -6.00 7.93 11.60
N ALA A 500 -5.16 7.96 12.64
CA ALA A 500 -5.62 7.66 14.00
C ALA A 500 -6.75 8.62 14.40
N SER A 501 -6.58 9.91 14.12
CA SER A 501 -7.63 10.92 14.28
C SER A 501 -8.89 10.55 13.49
N GLN A 502 -8.76 10.21 12.21
CA GLN A 502 -9.91 9.90 11.36
C GLN A 502 -10.71 8.69 11.82
N LEU A 503 -10.05 7.62 12.27
CA LEU A 503 -10.73 6.44 12.80
C LEU A 503 -11.42 6.77 14.13
N SER A 504 -10.80 7.58 14.98
CA SER A 504 -11.41 8.08 16.22
C SER A 504 -12.64 8.95 15.93
N ASP A 505 -12.52 9.92 15.03
CA ASP A 505 -13.62 10.84 14.65
C ASP A 505 -14.79 10.06 14.03
N LEU A 506 -14.49 9.04 13.23
CA LEU A 506 -15.47 8.13 12.65
C LEU A 506 -16.22 7.34 13.72
N LYS A 507 -15.48 6.82 14.69
CA LYS A 507 -16.03 6.01 15.78
C LYS A 507 -16.95 6.86 16.66
N GLU A 508 -16.53 8.08 17.00
CA GLU A 508 -17.39 9.04 17.71
C GLU A 508 -18.67 9.32 16.92
N ALA A 509 -18.58 9.51 15.60
CA ALA A 509 -19.75 9.75 14.76
C ALA A 509 -20.69 8.55 14.65
N THR A 510 -20.16 7.31 14.63
CA THR A 510 -20.99 6.10 14.64
C THR A 510 -21.67 5.89 15.99
N ASP A 511 -20.95 6.10 17.10
CA ASP A 511 -21.50 6.00 18.46
C ASP A 511 -22.64 7.02 18.68
N ASP A 512 -22.47 8.27 18.20
CA ASP A 512 -23.49 9.31 18.26
C ASP A 512 -24.77 8.93 17.47
N ILE A 513 -24.62 8.26 16.33
CA ILE A 513 -25.75 7.78 15.52
C ILE A 513 -26.48 6.66 16.26
N GLU A 514 -25.76 5.69 16.83
CA GLU A 514 -26.34 4.60 17.61
C GLU A 514 -27.08 5.09 18.86
N GLU A 515 -26.50 6.05 19.61
CA GLU A 515 -27.15 6.65 20.78
C GLU A 515 -28.42 7.41 20.41
N SER A 516 -28.43 8.10 19.26
CA SER A 516 -29.60 8.87 18.79
C SER A 516 -30.75 7.99 18.30
N VAL A 517 -30.47 6.81 17.76
CA VAL A 517 -31.48 5.84 17.28
C VAL A 517 -31.96 4.93 18.42
N GLY A 518 -31.13 4.73 19.46
CA GLY A 518 -31.48 3.95 20.65
C GLY A 518 -32.51 4.59 21.58
N ASP A 519 -32.61 5.93 21.61
CA ASP A 519 -33.55 6.66 22.48
C ASP A 519 -35.01 6.61 21.97
N ASP A 520 -35.22 6.45 20.65
CA ASP A 520 -36.56 6.30 20.07
C ASP A 520 -37.13 4.86 20.24
N GLY A 521 -36.33 3.91 20.71
CA GLY A 521 -36.73 2.51 20.96
C GLY A 521 -37.28 2.24 22.36
N GLN A 522 -37.07 3.13 23.33
CA GLN A 522 -37.45 2.91 24.74
C GLN A 522 -38.74 3.62 25.19
N ALA A 523 -39.43 4.32 24.27
CA ALA A 523 -40.75 4.92 24.56
C ALA A 523 -41.95 4.04 24.12
N GLY A 524 -41.72 2.89 23.48
CA GLY A 524 -42.78 2.07 22.88
C GLY A 524 -43.21 0.81 23.62
N LEU A 525 -42.44 0.32 24.61
CA LEU A 525 -42.67 -1.00 25.22
C LEU A 525 -43.42 -1.00 26.55
N ASP A 526 -43.64 0.15 27.19
CA ASP A 526 -44.48 0.27 28.39
C ASP A 526 -45.97 0.53 28.10
N ALA A 527 -46.35 0.69 26.83
CA ALA A 527 -47.75 0.96 26.44
C ALA A 527 -48.58 -0.28 26.06
N PHE A 528 -47.99 -1.49 26.06
CA PHE A 528 -48.69 -2.74 25.68
C PHE A 528 -48.73 -3.83 26.76
N ALA A 529 -48.24 -3.58 27.97
CA ALA A 529 -48.34 -4.47 29.12
C ALA A 529 -49.23 -3.87 30.23
N GLY A 530 -50.49 -3.58 29.92
CA GLY A 530 -51.40 -2.95 30.88
C GLY A 530 -52.88 -3.15 30.57
N GLY A 531 -53.39 -4.37 30.72
CA GLY A 531 -54.80 -4.58 31.04
C GLY A 531 -55.61 -5.43 30.07
N SER A 532 -55.46 -6.76 30.15
CA SER A 532 -56.62 -7.66 30.01
C SER A 532 -56.44 -8.87 30.93
N GLY A 533 -57.39 -9.03 31.86
CA GLY A 533 -57.37 -10.05 32.91
C GLY A 533 -58.60 -9.87 33.80
N THR A 534 -59.74 -10.28 33.27
CA THR A 534 -61.07 -10.29 33.88
C THR A 534 -61.19 -11.37 34.97
N GLU A 535 -62.04 -11.09 35.99
CA GLU A 535 -62.86 -12.03 36.79
C GLU A 535 -62.12 -13.01 37.73
N SER A 536 -62.55 -13.35 38.95
CA SER A 536 -63.82 -13.19 39.69
C SER A 536 -63.62 -13.64 41.16
N ASP A 537 -64.53 -13.18 42.02
CA ASP A 537 -65.02 -13.79 43.28
C ASP A 537 -64.12 -14.00 44.51
N GLY A 538 -64.59 -13.48 45.64
CA GLY A 538 -64.52 -14.22 46.91
C GLY A 538 -64.40 -13.43 48.22
N SER A 539 -65.56 -13.11 48.81
CA SER A 539 -65.88 -13.07 50.26
C SER A 539 -65.37 -11.96 51.19
N ASP A 540 -66.38 -11.43 51.92
CA ASP A 540 -66.45 -10.60 53.15
C ASP A 540 -66.25 -9.08 53.07
#